data_AF-G2WKK9-F1
#
_entry.id   AF-G2WKK9-F1
#
_cell.length_a   1.000
_cell.length_b   1.000
_cell.length_c   1.000
_cell.angle_alpha   90.00
_cell.angle_beta   90.00
_cell.angle_gamma   90.00
#
_symmetry.space_group_name_H-M   'P 1'
#
loop_
_entity.id
_entity.type
_entity.pdbx_description
1 polymer ?
#
loop_
_entity_poly.entity_id
_entity_poly.type
_entity_poly.pdbx_seq_one_letter_code
_entity_poly.pdbx_strand_id
1 'polypeptide(L)'
;MSLVKLANTCAHLQNCSKVRVALTSIPYTKLQLQFAYNLYQQGFLSSLQKGSTMGPDKDFVEVTPDNISTRRLWVGLKYRDNKPVLSSCKLISKPNSRIHLPMEDMKKLCSGVTIRNIKPLQPGELILVRAHNNIMDINEAISKKLDGEVLCRVK
;
A
#
# COMPACT_ATOMS: atom_id res chain seq x y z
N MET A 1 -12.54 6.24 -5.24
CA MET A 1 -11.61 5.66 -4.24
C MET A 1 -11.16 6.75 -3.26
N SER A 2 -11.06 6.45 -1.95
CA SER A 2 -10.80 7.46 -0.90
C SER A 2 -9.35 7.41 -0.40
N LEU A 3 -8.60 8.51 -0.58
CA LEU A 3 -7.27 8.68 0.00
C LEU A 3 -7.29 8.77 1.53
N VAL A 4 -8.42 9.20 2.12
CA VAL A 4 -8.59 9.22 3.57
C VAL A 4 -8.53 7.80 4.14
N LYS A 5 -9.25 6.85 3.51
CA LYS A 5 -9.20 5.44 3.93
C LYS A 5 -7.81 4.83 3.76
N LEU A 6 -7.08 5.22 2.70
CA LEU A 6 -5.68 4.81 2.51
C LEU A 6 -4.77 5.40 3.61
N ALA A 7 -4.95 6.67 3.97
CA ALA A 7 -4.22 7.32 5.06
C ALA A 7 -4.38 6.57 6.38
N ASN A 8 -5.62 6.24 6.74
CA ASN A 8 -5.93 5.48 7.94
C ASN A 8 -5.30 4.08 7.89
N THR A 9 -5.32 3.43 6.72
CA THR A 9 -4.68 2.12 6.52
C THR A 9 -3.16 2.20 6.73
N CYS A 10 -2.51 3.22 6.17
CA CYS A 10 -1.07 3.44 6.31
C CYS A 10 -0.66 3.72 7.77
N ALA A 11 -1.45 4.53 8.48
CA ALA A 11 -1.24 4.80 9.91
C ALA A 11 -1.45 3.54 10.76
N HIS A 12 -2.51 2.78 10.48
CA HIS A 12 -2.82 1.52 11.17
C HIS A 12 -1.69 0.50 11.02
N LEU A 13 -1.20 0.26 9.80
CA LEU A 13 -0.09 -0.68 9.58
C LEU A 13 1.20 -0.25 10.29
N GLN A 14 1.51 1.05 10.33
CA GLN A 14 2.66 1.55 11.09
C GLN A 14 2.48 1.33 12.60
N ASN A 15 1.29 1.58 13.12
CA ASN A 15 1.01 1.36 14.54
C ASN A 15 1.16 -0.12 14.88
N CYS A 16 0.53 -1.03 14.14
CA CYS A 16 0.69 -2.48 14.33
C CYS A 16 2.15 -2.94 14.21
N SER A 17 2.90 -2.37 13.27
CA SER A 17 4.33 -2.69 13.09
C SER A 17 5.17 -2.25 14.28
N LYS A 18 4.89 -1.09 14.87
CA LYS A 18 5.55 -0.59 16.08
C LYS A 18 5.31 -1.47 17.31
N VAL A 19 4.08 -1.97 17.48
CA VAL A 19 3.74 -2.88 18.60
C VAL A 19 4.05 -4.35 18.29
N ARG A 20 4.69 -4.63 17.14
CA ARG A 20 5.14 -5.98 16.74
C ARG A 20 4.02 -7.03 16.64
N VAL A 21 2.85 -6.60 16.19
CA VAL A 21 1.71 -7.52 15.98
C VAL A 21 1.95 -8.38 14.73
N ALA A 22 1.82 -9.70 14.84
CA ALA A 22 2.03 -10.59 13.70
C ALA A 22 0.96 -10.47 12.60
N LEU A 23 -0.29 -10.21 12.99
CA LEU A 23 -1.44 -10.25 12.09
C LEU A 23 -2.40 -9.09 12.39
N THR A 24 -2.86 -8.39 11.37
CA THR A 24 -3.82 -7.28 11.52
C THR A 24 -4.83 -7.25 10.38
N SER A 25 -5.96 -6.58 10.59
CA SER A 25 -7.01 -6.44 9.58
C SER A 25 -7.13 -5.01 9.06
N ILE A 26 -7.47 -4.87 7.77
CA ILE A 26 -7.75 -3.60 7.09
C ILE A 26 -9.11 -3.69 6.37
N PRO A 27 -9.76 -2.56 6.04
CA PRO A 27 -11.05 -2.57 5.35
C PRO A 27 -11.00 -3.28 3.99
N TYR A 28 -12.00 -4.11 3.69
CA TYR A 28 -12.11 -4.79 2.40
C TYR A 28 -12.64 -3.85 1.31
N THR A 29 -11.74 -3.42 0.43
CA THR A 29 -12.00 -2.46 -0.64
C THR A 29 -11.04 -2.74 -1.80
N LYS A 30 -11.43 -2.44 -3.04
CA LYS A 30 -10.55 -2.61 -4.21
C LYS A 30 -9.22 -1.85 -4.06
N LEU A 31 -9.24 -0.65 -3.49
CA LEU A 31 -8.03 0.15 -3.28
C LEU A 31 -7.10 -0.54 -2.27
N GLN A 32 -7.64 -0.92 -1.11
CA GLN A 32 -6.88 -1.57 -0.05
C GLN A 32 -6.34 -2.93 -0.50
N LEU A 33 -7.10 -3.67 -1.31
CA LEU A 33 -6.67 -4.94 -1.88
C LEU A 33 -5.48 -4.74 -2.83
N GLN A 34 -5.57 -3.81 -3.78
CA GLN A 34 -4.45 -3.53 -4.70
C GLN A 34 -3.21 -3.02 -3.94
N PHE A 35 -3.42 -2.15 -2.95
CA PHE A 35 -2.34 -1.66 -2.07
C PHE A 35 -1.65 -2.82 -1.34
N ALA A 36 -2.41 -3.66 -0.62
CA ALA A 36 -1.86 -4.77 0.15
C ALA A 36 -1.23 -5.84 -0.76
N TYR A 37 -1.79 -6.08 -1.95
CA TYR A 37 -1.23 -6.99 -2.93
C TYR A 37 0.14 -6.56 -3.42
N ASN A 38 0.32 -5.27 -3.74
CA ASN A 38 1.64 -4.73 -4.11
C ASN A 38 2.64 -4.88 -2.95
N LEU A 39 2.24 -4.61 -1.71
CA LEU A 39 3.11 -4.81 -0.55
C LEU A 39 3.51 -6.28 -0.34
N TYR A 40 2.58 -7.20 -0.59
CA TYR A 40 2.85 -8.63 -0.55
C TYR A 40 3.84 -9.04 -1.64
N GLN A 41 3.61 -8.63 -2.89
CA GLN A 41 4.51 -8.92 -4.02
C GLN A 41 5.93 -8.39 -3.79
N GLN A 42 6.06 -7.18 -3.24
CA GLN A 42 7.35 -6.55 -2.92
C GLN A 42 7.98 -7.07 -1.62
N GLY A 43 7.33 -8.04 -0.96
CA GLY A 43 7.89 -8.73 0.20
C GLY A 43 7.74 -8.01 1.54
N PHE A 44 7.02 -6.88 1.63
CA PHE A 44 6.74 -6.17 2.88
C PHE A 44 5.76 -6.92 3.80
N LEU A 45 4.83 -7.69 3.23
CA LEU A 45 3.85 -8.50 3.97
C LEU A 45 4.17 -10.00 3.87
N SER A 46 3.83 -10.76 4.90
CA SER A 46 3.99 -12.23 4.94
C SER A 46 2.81 -12.97 4.34
N SER A 47 1.59 -12.47 4.54
CA SER A 47 0.38 -13.06 4.01
C SER A 47 -0.67 -12.00 3.70
N LEU A 48 -1.58 -12.35 2.78
CA LEU A 48 -2.74 -11.56 2.41
C LEU A 48 -3.94 -12.51 2.26
N GLN A 49 -4.93 -12.39 3.13
CA GLN A 49 -6.08 -13.28 3.18
C GLN A 49 -7.37 -12.49 3.38
N LYS A 50 -8.50 -13.01 2.88
CA LYS A 50 -9.83 -12.47 3.19
C LYS A 50 -10.31 -13.00 4.53
N GLY A 51 -11.16 -12.25 5.21
CA GLY A 51 -11.73 -12.66 6.48
C GLY A 51 -12.96 -11.86 6.84
N SER A 52 -13.43 -12.10 8.05
CA SER A 52 -14.44 -11.29 8.73
C SER A 52 -13.80 -10.39 9.78
N THR A 53 -14.62 -9.68 10.55
CA THR A 53 -14.18 -8.97 11.76
C THR A 53 -13.63 -9.90 12.85
N MET A 54 -13.96 -11.20 12.81
CA MET A 54 -13.53 -12.19 13.80
C MET A 54 -12.15 -12.79 13.49
N GLY A 55 -11.75 -12.85 12.23
CA GLY A 55 -10.53 -13.53 11.84
C GLY A 55 -10.40 -13.76 10.34
N PRO A 56 -9.25 -14.26 9.88
CA PRO A 56 -9.06 -14.74 8.53
C PRO A 56 -9.96 -15.95 8.24
N ASP A 57 -10.52 -16.04 7.04
CA ASP A 57 -11.43 -17.12 6.64
C ASP A 57 -10.63 -18.42 6.43
N LYS A 58 -11.00 -19.53 7.09
CA LYS A 58 -10.32 -20.83 6.91
C LYS A 58 -10.58 -21.45 5.54
N ASP A 59 -11.84 -21.38 5.12
CA ASP A 59 -12.33 -21.85 3.83
C ASP A 59 -12.73 -20.64 2.97
N PHE A 60 -12.87 -20.87 1.67
CA PHE A 60 -13.32 -19.81 0.77
C PHE A 60 -14.76 -19.39 1.10
N VAL A 61 -14.94 -18.11 1.44
CA VAL A 61 -16.25 -17.48 1.63
C VAL A 61 -16.49 -16.50 0.50
N GLU A 62 -17.58 -16.70 -0.25
CA GLU A 62 -17.99 -15.78 -1.29
C GLU A 62 -18.40 -14.43 -0.70
N VAL A 63 -18.04 -13.33 -1.36
CA VAL A 63 -18.39 -11.98 -0.92
C VAL A 63 -19.73 -11.60 -1.52
N THR A 64 -20.77 -11.55 -0.69
CA THR A 64 -22.14 -11.20 -1.07
C THR A 64 -22.53 -9.84 -0.48
N PRO A 65 -23.58 -9.18 -1.00
CA PRO A 65 -24.11 -7.95 -0.42
C PRO A 65 -24.46 -8.06 1.07
N ASP A 66 -24.87 -9.24 1.54
CA ASP A 66 -25.25 -9.47 2.93
C ASP A 66 -24.05 -9.50 3.88
N ASN A 67 -22.89 -9.98 3.41
CA ASN A 67 -21.71 -10.15 4.26
C ASN A 67 -20.64 -9.06 4.10
N ILE A 68 -20.73 -8.21 3.08
CA ILE A 68 -19.72 -7.21 2.70
C ILE A 68 -19.33 -6.26 3.85
N SER A 69 -20.27 -5.93 4.73
CA SER A 69 -20.07 -5.05 5.88
C SER A 69 -19.08 -5.62 6.91
N THR A 70 -19.07 -6.94 7.05
CA THR A 70 -18.21 -7.68 7.99
C THR A 70 -16.87 -8.06 7.37
N ARG A 71 -16.74 -8.05 6.04
CA ARG A 71 -15.53 -8.50 5.35
C ARG A 71 -14.33 -7.59 5.61
N ARG A 72 -13.18 -8.21 5.79
CA ARG A 72 -11.87 -7.57 6.04
C ARG A 72 -10.77 -8.23 5.21
N LEU A 73 -9.69 -7.50 4.99
CA LEU A 73 -8.43 -8.07 4.52
C LEU A 73 -7.53 -8.27 5.73
N TRP A 74 -7.12 -9.50 5.96
CA TRP A 74 -6.13 -9.85 6.97
C TRP A 74 -4.76 -9.88 6.33
N VAL A 75 -3.83 -9.14 6.94
CA VAL A 75 -2.46 -8.99 6.46
C VAL A 75 -1.48 -9.44 7.53
N GLY A 76 -0.56 -10.32 7.14
CA GLY A 76 0.56 -10.74 7.97
C GLY A 76 1.70 -9.72 7.89
N LEU A 77 2.16 -9.24 9.04
CA LEU A 77 3.30 -8.35 9.13
C LEU A 77 4.59 -9.17 9.24
N LYS A 78 5.65 -8.67 8.59
CA LYS A 78 6.98 -9.28 8.58
C LYS A 78 7.93 -8.59 9.53
N TYR A 79 8.74 -9.40 10.20
CA TYR A 79 9.80 -8.96 11.10
C TYR A 79 11.09 -9.72 10.78
N ARG A 80 12.21 -9.01 10.78
CA ARG A 80 13.55 -9.58 10.59
C ARG A 80 14.49 -8.95 11.60
N ASP A 81 15.30 -9.77 12.27
CA ASP A 81 16.25 -9.30 13.28
C ASP A 81 15.60 -8.40 14.35
N ASN A 82 14.40 -8.80 14.81
CA ASN A 82 13.55 -8.05 15.75
C ASN A 82 13.14 -6.64 15.30
N LYS A 83 13.26 -6.33 13.99
CA LYS A 83 12.83 -5.07 13.38
C LYS A 83 11.68 -5.32 12.39
N PRO A 84 10.68 -4.43 12.32
CA PRO A 84 9.62 -4.55 11.31
C PRO A 84 10.19 -4.32 9.92
N VAL A 85 9.78 -5.17 8.95
CA VAL A 85 10.11 -4.97 7.53
C VAL A 85 9.36 -3.76 6.96
N LEU A 86 8.13 -3.51 7.43
CA LEU A 86 7.37 -2.29 7.16
C LEU A 86 7.55 -1.34 8.34
N SER A 87 8.55 -0.47 8.24
CA SER A 87 8.90 0.51 9.28
C SER A 87 8.11 1.83 9.17
N SER A 88 7.77 2.26 7.95
CA SER A 88 7.12 3.55 7.67
C SER A 88 6.21 3.44 6.44
N CYS A 89 5.03 4.03 6.52
CA CYS A 89 4.06 4.04 5.43
C CYS A 89 3.38 5.42 5.35
N LYS A 90 3.85 6.30 4.46
CA LYS A 90 3.43 7.71 4.43
C LYS A 90 2.78 8.06 3.11
N LEU A 91 1.66 8.78 3.15
CA LEU A 91 1.04 9.31 1.94
C LEU A 91 1.89 10.43 1.36
N ILE A 92 2.04 10.39 0.03
CA ILE A 92 2.60 11.47 -0.77
C ILE A 92 1.44 12.34 -1.25
N SER A 93 0.49 11.75 -1.98
CA SER A 93 -0.78 12.42 -2.31
C SER A 93 -1.72 12.39 -1.12
N LYS A 94 -2.10 13.58 -0.65
CA LYS A 94 -3.05 13.76 0.45
C LYS A 94 -4.44 14.06 -0.11
N PRO A 95 -5.51 13.85 0.67
CA PRO A 95 -6.88 14.17 0.22
C PRO A 95 -7.06 15.63 -0.24
N ASN A 96 -6.34 16.57 0.39
CA ASN A 96 -6.36 18.01 0.07
C ASN A 96 -5.37 18.41 -1.03
N SER A 97 -4.38 17.57 -1.36
CA SER A 97 -3.34 17.88 -2.32
C SER A 97 -2.85 16.60 -3.00
N ARG A 98 -3.36 16.38 -4.21
CA ARG A 98 -3.07 15.20 -5.03
C ARG A 98 -1.93 15.52 -5.98
N ILE A 99 -0.94 14.64 -6.03
CA ILE A 99 0.28 14.86 -6.80
C ILE A 99 0.31 13.87 -7.96
N HIS A 100 0.05 14.39 -9.16
CA HIS A 100 0.22 13.67 -10.42
C HIS A 100 1.57 14.02 -11.03
N LEU A 101 2.32 12.99 -11.41
CA LEU A 101 3.62 13.13 -12.08
C LEU A 101 3.57 12.47 -13.47
N PRO A 102 4.19 13.10 -14.48
CA PRO A 102 4.46 12.44 -15.75
C PRO A 102 5.54 11.37 -15.57
N MET A 103 5.60 10.43 -16.51
CA MET A 103 6.55 9.32 -16.53
C MET A 103 8.01 9.79 -16.49
N GLU A 104 8.34 10.89 -17.17
CA GLU A 104 9.69 11.46 -17.14
C GLU A 104 10.12 11.91 -15.75
N ASP A 105 9.19 12.49 -14.99
CA ASP A 105 9.46 12.89 -13.62
C ASP A 105 9.52 11.67 -12.70
N MET A 106 8.68 10.66 -12.90
CA MET A 106 8.81 9.40 -12.16
C MET A 106 10.18 8.73 -12.39
N LYS A 107 10.71 8.77 -13.62
CA LYS A 107 12.08 8.31 -13.93
C LYS A 107 13.13 9.11 -13.18
N LYS A 108 13.08 10.44 -13.24
CA LYS A 108 14.00 11.32 -12.50
C LYS A 108 13.99 11.03 -10.99
N LEU A 109 12.82 10.74 -10.41
CA LEU A 109 12.67 10.39 -9.00
C LEU A 109 13.39 9.08 -8.64
N CYS A 110 13.32 8.09 -9.53
CA CYS A 110 14.03 6.82 -9.39
C CYS A 110 15.54 6.99 -9.62
N SER A 111 15.96 7.91 -10.49
CA SER A 111 17.36 8.25 -10.77
C SER A 111 18.04 9.12 -9.69
N GLY A 112 17.37 9.43 -8.58
CA GLY A 112 17.97 10.20 -7.48
C GLY A 112 17.68 11.70 -7.49
N VAL A 113 16.86 12.19 -8.42
CA VAL A 113 16.51 13.63 -8.50
C VAL A 113 15.28 13.93 -7.65
N THR A 114 15.34 15.02 -6.88
CA THR A 114 14.17 15.51 -6.12
C THR A 114 13.22 16.23 -7.04
N ILE A 115 11.92 15.93 -6.94
CA ILE A 115 10.89 16.56 -7.78
C ILE A 115 9.80 17.13 -6.91
N ARG A 116 9.51 18.42 -7.11
CA ARG A 116 8.64 19.21 -6.23
C ARG A 116 9.16 19.09 -4.79
N ASN A 117 8.40 18.43 -3.91
CA ASN A 117 8.79 18.15 -2.52
C ASN A 117 8.94 16.65 -2.24
N ILE A 118 9.00 15.81 -3.27
CA ILE A 118 9.15 14.37 -3.15
C ILE A 118 10.63 14.04 -3.24
N LYS A 119 11.19 13.58 -2.12
CA LYS A 119 12.57 13.08 -2.06
C LYS A 119 12.74 11.85 -2.96
N PRO A 120 13.90 11.67 -3.62
CA PRO A 120 14.14 10.54 -4.50
C PRO A 120 13.95 9.20 -3.80
N LEU A 121 13.65 8.17 -4.60
CA LEU A 121 13.51 6.80 -4.11
C LEU A 121 14.86 6.31 -3.56
N GLN A 122 14.85 5.69 -2.38
CA GLN A 122 16.05 5.08 -1.79
C GLN A 122 15.99 3.55 -1.90
N PRO A 123 17.14 2.85 -1.87
CA PRO A 123 17.15 1.39 -1.84
C PRO A 123 16.31 0.82 -0.69
N GLY A 124 15.49 -0.19 -1.01
CA GLY A 124 14.59 -0.83 -0.03
C GLY A 124 13.30 -0.06 0.26
N GLU A 125 13.06 1.08 -0.39
CA GLU A 125 11.79 1.78 -0.33
C GLU A 125 10.92 1.48 -1.55
N LEU A 126 9.62 1.68 -1.38
CA LEU A 126 8.61 1.49 -2.41
C LEU A 126 7.77 2.75 -2.55
N ILE A 127 7.51 3.17 -3.78
CA ILE A 127 6.53 4.22 -4.07
C ILE A 127 5.42 3.62 -4.91
N LEU A 128 4.20 3.69 -4.39
CA LEU A 128 3.02 3.23 -5.13
C LEU A 128 2.41 4.36 -5.94
N VAL A 129 2.12 4.07 -7.20
CA VAL A 129 1.54 5.00 -8.16
C VAL A 129 0.17 4.47 -8.60
N ARG A 130 -0.81 5.37 -8.69
CA ARG A 130 -2.10 5.09 -9.32
C ARG A 130 -2.08 5.60 -10.75
N ALA A 131 -2.14 4.67 -11.69
CA ALA A 131 -2.40 4.95 -13.10
C ALA A 131 -3.79 4.42 -13.44
N HIS A 132 -4.66 5.28 -13.97
CA HIS A 132 -6.06 4.94 -14.24
C HIS A 132 -6.77 4.37 -13.00
N ASN A 133 -7.12 3.07 -13.01
CA ASN A 133 -7.82 2.37 -11.94
C ASN A 133 -6.99 1.27 -11.27
N ASN A 134 -5.67 1.27 -11.49
CA ASN A 134 -4.73 0.29 -10.96
C ASN A 134 -3.65 0.97 -10.13
N ILE A 135 -3.24 0.29 -9.06
CA ILE A 135 -2.11 0.68 -8.21
C ILE A 135 -0.96 -0.27 -8.50
N MET A 136 0.23 0.28 -8.71
CA MET A 136 1.44 -0.45 -9.05
C MET A 136 2.68 0.24 -8.47
N ASP A 137 3.82 -0.45 -8.49
CA ASP A 137 5.11 0.17 -8.19
C ASP A 137 5.45 1.27 -9.22
N ILE A 138 6.21 2.28 -8.79
CA ILE A 138 6.72 3.35 -9.64
C ILE A 138 7.55 2.80 -10.81
N ASN A 139 8.38 1.77 -10.58
CA ASN A 139 9.17 1.14 -11.64
C ASN A 139 8.29 0.42 -12.67
N GLU A 140 7.21 -0.22 -12.21
CA GLU A 140 6.22 -0.87 -13.07
C GLU A 140 5.45 0.15 -13.92
N ALA A 141 5.04 1.27 -13.31
CA ALA A 141 4.39 2.37 -14.03
C ALA A 141 5.30 2.97 -15.12
N ILE A 142 6.58 3.18 -14.81
CA ILE A 142 7.59 3.66 -15.77
C ILE A 142 7.75 2.67 -16.93
N SER A 143 7.86 1.38 -16.61
CA SER A 143 8.02 0.32 -17.62
C SER A 143 6.83 0.26 -18.58
N LYS A 144 5.62 0.50 -18.07
CA LYS A 144 4.38 0.58 -18.86
C LYS A 144 4.18 1.93 -19.56
N LYS A 145 5.11 2.87 -19.42
CA LYS A 145 5.02 4.24 -19.98
C LYS A 145 3.74 4.97 -19.55
N LEU A 146 3.33 4.79 -18.30
CA LEU A 146 2.12 5.40 -17.75
C LEU A 146 2.46 6.61 -16.88
N ASP A 147 1.61 7.63 -16.93
CA ASP A 147 1.58 8.72 -15.97
C ASP A 147 0.64 8.37 -14.81
N GLY A 148 0.82 9.00 -13.64
CA GLY A 148 -0.01 8.64 -12.49
C GLY A 148 0.06 9.56 -11.28
N GLU A 149 -0.89 9.31 -10.35
CA GLU A 149 -0.90 9.92 -9.02
C GLU A 149 0.04 9.15 -8.09
N VAL A 150 0.99 9.83 -7.46
CA VAL A 150 1.91 9.21 -6.51
C VAL A 150 1.22 9.07 -5.16
N LEU A 151 0.88 7.85 -4.75
CA LEU A 151 0.02 7.61 -3.59
C LEU A 151 0.77 7.69 -2.27
N CYS A 152 1.74 6.80 -2.06
CA CYS A 152 2.41 6.64 -0.78
C CYS A 152 3.82 6.07 -0.95
N ARG A 153 4.64 6.33 0.05
CA ARG A 153 5.99 5.80 0.22
C ARG A 153 6.02 4.82 1.38
N VAL A 154 6.58 3.65 1.13
CA VAL A 154 6.70 2.56 2.10
C VAL A 154 8.17 2.20 2.29
N LYS A 155 8.55 1.95 3.53
CA LYS A 155 9.86 1.56 4.02
C LYS A 155 9.66 0.63 5.21
#